data_AF-A0A2N2SR88-F1
#
_entry.id   AF-A0A2N2SR88-F1
#
_cell.length_a   1.000
_cell.length_b   1.000
_cell.length_c   1.000
_cell.angle_alpha   90.00
_cell.angle_beta   90.00
_cell.angle_gamma   90.00
#
_symmetry.space_group_name_H-M   'P 1'
#
loop_
_entity.id
_entity.type
_entity.pdbx_description
1 polymer ?
#
loop_
_entity_poly.entity_id
_entity_poly.type
_entity_poly.pdbx_seq_one_letter_code
_entity_poly.pdbx_strand_id
1 'polypeptide(L)'
;MSQATTYRTCPRSGLQFEANAEKLMVANAVTAVVFLLLGGILAIGVVLTRWPAIHWLEASTFYQVLTAHGIDMLIFWIIFFEIAVLYFCSSTLLRCRLATPRLAWLAFALMLIGAVTNNIAVYQGASSVMMTSYVPMMAAPSFYLGLILFAVGALIACFVFLGTLVVAKRDKTYQGSVPLVTFGAITACIIAVFTIASGAIILIPTYLLSVGLIDRVDPLVYRTIWWAFGHSSQQINVAAHLSIWYAVAAIAFGAKPMSE
;
A
#
# COMPACT_ATOMS: atom_id res chain seq x y z
N MET A 1 0.92 -10.77 -29.53
CA MET A 1 1.72 -11.96 -29.17
C MET A 1 1.56 -12.22 -27.69
N SER A 2 1.07 -13.41 -27.32
CA SER A 2 1.02 -13.89 -25.94
C SER A 2 2.47 -14.20 -25.52
N GLN A 3 3.02 -13.47 -24.54
CA GLN A 3 4.32 -13.86 -23.97
C GLN A 3 4.14 -15.19 -23.23
N ALA A 4 5.00 -16.18 -23.53
CA ALA A 4 4.99 -17.45 -22.83
C ALA A 4 5.25 -17.22 -21.32
N THR A 5 4.41 -17.81 -20.47
CA THR A 5 4.61 -17.80 -19.02
C THR A 5 5.90 -18.55 -18.71
N THR A 6 6.82 -17.92 -17.99
CA THR A 6 8.12 -18.51 -17.62
C THR A 6 8.28 -18.54 -16.11
N TYR A 7 8.94 -19.58 -15.62
CA TYR A 7 9.16 -19.81 -14.20
C TYR A 7 10.63 -20.02 -13.90
N ARG A 8 11.10 -19.58 -12.73
CA ARG A 8 12.40 -19.95 -12.17
C ARG A 8 12.22 -20.52 -10.77
N THR A 9 13.14 -21.39 -10.36
CA THR A 9 13.22 -21.86 -8.98
C THR A 9 14.36 -21.14 -8.28
N CYS A 10 14.11 -20.59 -7.09
CA CYS A 10 15.15 -19.99 -6.28
C CYS A 10 16.07 -21.09 -5.71
N PRO A 11 17.39 -21.05 -5.96
CA PRO A 11 18.30 -22.10 -5.50
C PRO A 11 18.45 -22.12 -3.97
N ARG A 12 18.13 -21.01 -3.28
CA ARG A 12 18.23 -20.91 -1.81
C ARG A 12 16.96 -21.35 -1.09
N SER A 13 15.80 -20.87 -1.54
CA SER A 13 14.52 -21.15 -0.87
C SER A 13 13.73 -22.31 -1.48
N GLY A 14 14.10 -22.78 -2.67
CA GLY A 14 13.33 -23.78 -3.41
C GLY A 14 11.98 -23.29 -3.94
N LEU A 15 11.62 -22.02 -3.68
CA LEU A 15 10.36 -21.42 -4.14
C LEU A 15 10.39 -21.15 -5.65
N GLN A 16 9.26 -21.39 -6.31
CA GLN A 16 9.08 -21.13 -7.73
C GLN A 16 8.46 -19.74 -7.95
N PHE A 17 9.05 -18.97 -8.86
CA PHE A 17 8.61 -17.62 -9.20
C PHE A 17 8.21 -17.57 -10.67
N GLU A 18 7.01 -17.05 -10.96
CA GLU A 18 6.62 -16.66 -12.30
C GLU A 18 7.24 -15.31 -12.65
N ALA A 19 7.77 -15.16 -13.87
CA ALA A 19 8.62 -14.03 -14.23
C ALA A 19 7.93 -12.66 -14.16
N ASN A 20 6.65 -12.55 -14.51
CA ASN A 20 5.92 -11.29 -14.38
C ASN A 20 5.61 -10.96 -12.92
N ALA A 21 5.13 -11.95 -12.17
CA ALA A 21 4.87 -11.83 -10.74
C ALA A 21 6.12 -11.38 -10.00
N GLU A 22 7.26 -12.01 -10.27
CA GLU A 22 8.54 -11.67 -9.63
C GLU A 22 8.96 -10.23 -9.92
N LYS A 23 8.92 -9.79 -11.17
CA LYS A 23 9.29 -8.42 -11.53
C LYS A 23 8.41 -7.39 -10.81
N LEU A 24 7.11 -7.66 -10.70
CA LEU A 24 6.17 -6.81 -9.98
C LEU A 24 6.39 -6.85 -8.46
N MET A 25 6.69 -8.01 -7.88
CA MET A 25 7.09 -8.12 -6.47
C MET A 25 8.32 -7.26 -6.20
N VAL A 26 9.37 -7.37 -7.04
CA VAL A 26 10.60 -6.59 -6.90
C VAL A 26 10.32 -5.10 -7.09
N ALA A 27 9.57 -4.71 -8.12
CA ALA A 27 9.25 -3.30 -8.37
C ALA A 27 8.53 -2.66 -7.17
N ASN A 28 7.51 -3.33 -6.63
CA ASN A 28 6.78 -2.86 -5.46
C ASN A 28 7.66 -2.86 -4.21
N ALA A 29 8.40 -3.95 -3.92
CA ALA A 29 9.25 -4.05 -2.73
C ALA A 29 10.40 -3.02 -2.74
N VAL A 30 11.06 -2.80 -3.87
CA VAL A 30 12.12 -1.79 -3.99
C VAL A 30 11.53 -0.39 -3.84
N THR A 31 10.38 -0.11 -4.47
CA THR A 31 9.69 1.19 -4.32
C THR A 31 9.29 1.43 -2.86
N ALA A 32 8.81 0.41 -2.16
CA ALA A 32 8.53 0.48 -0.73
C ALA A 32 9.77 0.88 0.08
N VAL A 33 10.92 0.23 -0.16
CA VAL A 33 12.18 0.55 0.52
C VAL A 33 12.63 1.99 0.23
N VAL A 34 12.42 2.49 -1.00
CA VAL A 34 12.71 3.89 -1.34
C VAL A 34 11.83 4.85 -0.53
N PHE A 35 10.51 4.64 -0.47
CA PHE A 35 9.63 5.48 0.35
C PHE A 35 9.91 5.36 1.84
N LEU A 36 10.29 4.17 2.33
CA LEU A 36 10.74 3.98 3.70
C LEU A 36 11.99 4.80 4.00
N LEU A 37 12.96 4.83 3.08
CA LEU A 37 14.17 5.63 3.22
C LEU A 37 13.85 7.13 3.24
N LEU A 38 13.00 7.60 2.31
CA LEU A 38 12.55 9.00 2.27
C LEU A 38 11.84 9.39 3.56
N GLY A 39 10.81 8.64 3.95
CA GLY A 39 10.09 8.85 5.21
C GLY A 39 10.99 8.78 6.44
N GLY A 40 11.97 7.87 6.45
CA GLY A 40 12.95 7.72 7.53
C GLY A 40 13.90 8.91 7.66
N ILE A 41 14.37 9.48 6.54
CA ILE A 41 15.18 10.71 6.54
C ILE A 41 14.36 11.88 7.09
N LEU A 42 13.11 12.02 6.66
CA LEU A 42 12.20 13.06 7.16
C LEU A 42 11.92 12.92 8.66
N ALA A 43 11.89 11.69 9.18
CA ALA A 43 11.71 11.41 10.60
C ALA A 43 12.80 12.06 11.47
N ILE A 44 14.03 12.15 10.98
CA ILE A 44 15.13 12.83 11.69
C ILE A 44 14.78 14.30 11.91
N GLY A 45 14.26 14.98 10.87
CA GLY A 45 13.77 16.36 10.98
C GLY A 45 12.66 16.51 12.02
N VAL A 46 11.68 15.59 12.02
CA VAL A 46 10.60 15.57 13.00
C VAL A 46 11.12 15.39 14.43
N VAL A 47 11.96 14.37 14.66
CA VAL A 47 12.46 14.01 15.99
C VAL A 47 13.36 15.10 16.55
N LEU A 48 14.31 15.62 15.77
CA LEU A 48 15.22 16.69 16.21
C LEU A 48 14.49 18.01 16.46
N THR A 49 13.37 18.26 15.78
CA THR A 49 12.52 19.44 16.07
C THR A 49 11.72 19.26 17.35
N ARG A 50 11.25 18.03 17.63
CA ARG A 50 10.50 17.71 18.85
C ARG A 50 11.39 17.54 20.09
N TRP A 51 12.71 17.43 19.92
CA TRP A 51 13.66 17.37 21.02
C TRP A 51 13.85 18.78 21.62
N PRO A 52 13.50 18.98 22.92
CA PRO A 52 13.60 20.29 23.58
C PRO A 52 14.99 20.96 23.57
N ALA A 53 16.07 20.23 23.29
CA ALA A 53 17.42 20.80 23.25
C ALA A 53 17.80 21.34 21.88
N ILE A 54 17.21 20.84 20.79
CA ILE A 54 17.67 21.10 19.41
C ILE A 54 16.71 22.01 18.66
N HIS A 55 15.40 21.69 18.64
CA HIS A 55 14.39 22.46 17.92
C HIS A 55 14.79 22.86 16.48
N TRP A 56 15.21 21.86 15.69
CA TRP A 56 15.92 22.10 14.42
C TRP A 56 15.11 22.88 13.36
N LEU A 57 13.89 22.45 13.04
CA LEU A 57 13.12 23.02 11.94
C LEU A 57 12.22 24.17 12.40
N GLU A 58 12.08 25.19 11.57
CA GLU A 58 11.05 26.22 11.71
C GLU A 58 9.64 25.61 11.60
N ALA A 59 8.63 26.28 12.15
CA ALA A 59 7.27 25.73 12.25
C ALA A 59 6.67 25.32 10.89
N SER A 60 6.81 26.15 9.86
CA SER A 60 6.28 25.86 8.52
C SER A 60 6.94 24.63 7.89
N THR A 61 8.27 24.55 7.95
CA THR A 61 9.05 23.40 7.48
C THR A 61 8.75 22.15 8.30
N PHE A 62 8.58 22.27 9.62
CA PHE A 62 8.20 21.16 10.48
C PHE A 62 6.88 20.53 10.04
N TYR A 63 5.83 21.33 9.80
CA TYR A 63 4.54 20.78 9.36
C TYR A 63 4.59 20.21 7.93
N GLN A 64 5.39 20.80 7.04
CA GLN A 64 5.63 20.24 5.70
C GLN A 64 6.31 18.86 5.80
N VAL A 65 7.43 18.78 6.53
CA VAL A 65 8.19 17.54 6.76
C VAL A 65 7.35 16.50 7.49
N LEU A 66 6.57 16.88 8.50
CA LEU A 66 5.68 15.99 9.23
C LEU A 66 4.57 15.43 8.33
N THR A 67 4.05 16.24 7.40
CA THR A 67 3.05 15.79 6.43
C THR A 67 3.66 14.77 5.47
N ALA A 68 4.79 15.09 4.84
CA ALA A 68 5.49 14.17 3.93
C ALA A 68 5.90 12.87 4.64
N HIS A 69 6.50 12.97 5.82
CA HIS A 69 6.87 11.81 6.64
C HIS A 69 5.67 10.90 6.92
N GLY A 70 4.57 11.46 7.42
CA GLY A 70 3.39 10.67 7.77
C GLY A 70 2.78 9.93 6.57
N ILE A 71 2.73 10.58 5.41
CA ILE A 71 2.18 9.99 4.18
C ILE A 71 3.12 8.91 3.64
N ASP A 72 4.42 9.20 3.54
CA ASP A 72 5.41 8.24 3.06
C ASP A 72 5.45 7.00 3.96
N MET A 73 5.33 7.20 5.29
CA MET A 73 5.43 6.16 6.32
C MET A 73 4.14 5.38 6.61
N LEU A 74 2.97 5.96 6.41
CA LEU A 74 1.70 5.28 6.75
C LEU A 74 0.85 4.91 5.54
N ILE A 75 1.24 5.38 4.35
CA ILE A 75 0.51 5.11 3.11
C ILE A 75 1.46 4.48 2.09
N PHE A 76 2.48 5.21 1.62
CA PHE A 76 3.21 4.76 0.43
C PHE A 76 4.09 3.55 0.66
N TRP A 77 5.05 3.57 1.60
CA TRP A 77 5.96 2.43 1.75
C TRP A 77 5.20 1.14 2.12
N ILE A 78 4.28 1.26 3.07
CA ILE A 78 3.50 0.12 3.58
C ILE A 78 2.71 -0.51 2.45
N ILE A 79 1.92 0.27 1.72
CA ILE A 79 1.02 -0.30 0.72
C ILE A 79 1.82 -0.86 -0.47
N PHE A 80 2.92 -0.22 -0.90
CA PHE A 80 3.81 -0.83 -1.88
C PHE A 80 4.34 -2.18 -1.39
N PHE A 81 4.77 -2.27 -0.13
CA PHE A 81 5.25 -3.53 0.45
C PHE A 81 4.14 -4.59 0.52
N GLU A 82 2.92 -4.21 0.93
CA GLU A 82 1.77 -5.10 1.00
C GLU A 82 1.37 -5.63 -0.38
N ILE A 83 1.38 -4.81 -1.43
CA ILE A 83 1.11 -5.30 -2.79
C ILE A 83 2.17 -6.32 -3.24
N ALA A 84 3.44 -6.12 -2.90
CA ALA A 84 4.47 -7.13 -3.17
C ALA A 84 4.16 -8.45 -2.44
N VAL A 85 3.70 -8.37 -1.19
CA VAL A 85 3.29 -9.54 -0.38
C VAL A 85 2.08 -10.23 -0.99
N LEU A 86 1.06 -9.50 -1.46
CA LEU A 86 -0.10 -10.08 -2.12
C LEU A 86 0.31 -10.89 -3.36
N TYR A 87 1.17 -10.33 -4.22
CA TYR A 87 1.66 -11.05 -5.40
C TYR A 87 2.49 -12.28 -5.02
N PHE A 88 3.34 -12.19 -3.99
CA PHE A 88 4.07 -13.34 -3.46
C PHE A 88 3.13 -14.44 -2.96
N CYS A 89 2.14 -14.09 -2.14
CA CYS A 89 1.21 -15.03 -1.53
C CYS A 89 0.26 -15.70 -2.52
N SER A 90 -0.11 -15.01 -3.60
CA SER A 90 -1.02 -15.56 -4.62
C SER A 90 -0.31 -16.32 -5.74
N SER A 91 0.90 -15.91 -6.14
CA SER A 91 1.63 -16.54 -7.23
C SER A 91 2.67 -17.55 -6.73
N THR A 92 3.61 -17.12 -5.88
CA THR A 92 4.75 -17.96 -5.44
C THR A 92 4.29 -19.11 -4.55
N LEU A 93 3.47 -18.83 -3.53
CA LEU A 93 3.03 -19.86 -2.58
C LEU A 93 2.04 -20.86 -3.20
N LEU A 94 1.21 -20.42 -4.14
CA LEU A 94 0.27 -21.28 -4.86
C LEU A 94 0.84 -21.84 -6.16
N ARG A 95 2.09 -21.52 -6.52
CA ARG A 95 2.79 -21.97 -7.74
C ARG A 95 1.97 -21.73 -9.02
N CYS A 96 1.36 -20.57 -9.12
CA CYS A 96 0.54 -20.21 -10.28
C CYS A 96 1.05 -18.92 -10.93
N ARG A 97 0.63 -18.70 -12.18
CA ARG A 97 0.91 -17.46 -12.91
C ARG A 97 0.06 -16.31 -12.37
N LEU A 98 0.62 -15.09 -12.42
CA LEU A 98 -0.13 -13.88 -12.09
C LEU A 98 -1.31 -13.67 -13.05
N ALA A 99 -2.46 -13.26 -12.52
CA ALA A 99 -3.58 -12.81 -13.32
C ALA A 99 -3.27 -11.44 -13.97
N THR A 100 -3.63 -11.29 -15.24
CA THR A 100 -3.58 -10.00 -15.97
C THR A 100 -2.34 -9.12 -15.69
N PRO A 101 -1.10 -9.57 -15.97
CA PRO A 101 0.12 -8.81 -15.62
C PRO A 101 0.16 -7.37 -16.13
N ARG A 102 -0.49 -7.08 -17.27
CA ARG A 102 -0.60 -5.71 -17.81
C ARG A 102 -1.37 -4.77 -16.87
N LEU A 103 -2.46 -5.25 -16.25
CA LEU A 103 -3.22 -4.47 -15.27
C LEU A 103 -2.43 -4.31 -13.96
N ALA A 104 -1.61 -5.28 -13.60
CA ALA A 104 -0.72 -5.17 -12.44
C ALA A 104 0.37 -4.10 -12.65
N TRP A 105 0.94 -4.01 -13.85
CA TRP A 105 1.85 -2.91 -14.20
C TRP A 105 1.16 -1.55 -14.26
N LEU A 106 -0.07 -1.49 -14.76
CA LEU A 106 -0.89 -0.28 -14.69
C LEU A 106 -1.14 0.14 -13.24
N ALA A 107 -1.53 -0.81 -12.37
CA ALA A 107 -1.72 -0.58 -10.94
C ALA A 107 -0.46 0.02 -10.29
N PHE A 108 0.69 -0.59 -10.53
CA PHE A 108 1.99 -0.09 -10.05
C PHE A 108 2.28 1.32 -10.56
N ALA A 109 2.05 1.61 -11.85
CA ALA A 109 2.26 2.93 -12.43
C ALA A 109 1.35 3.99 -11.80
N LEU A 110 0.07 3.68 -11.59
CA LEU A 110 -0.88 4.58 -10.94
C LEU A 110 -0.46 4.87 -9.49
N MET A 111 -0.03 3.85 -8.74
CA MET A 111 0.53 4.03 -7.41
C MET A 111 1.76 4.94 -7.42
N LEU A 112 2.73 4.67 -8.29
CA LEU A 112 3.96 5.46 -8.35
C LEU A 112 3.68 6.92 -8.73
N ILE A 113 2.87 7.15 -9.77
CA ILE A 113 2.49 8.51 -10.21
C ILE A 113 1.73 9.22 -9.09
N GLY A 114 0.80 8.53 -8.41
CA GLY A 114 0.03 9.11 -7.31
C GLY A 114 0.92 9.54 -6.15
N ALA A 115 1.85 8.67 -5.73
CA ALA A 115 2.77 8.94 -4.64
C ALA A 115 3.73 10.10 -4.95
N VAL A 116 4.26 10.15 -6.17
CA VAL A 116 5.12 11.25 -6.63
C VAL A 116 4.34 12.56 -6.72
N THR A 117 3.13 12.53 -7.30
CA THR A 117 2.27 13.73 -7.42
C THR A 117 1.92 14.30 -6.04
N ASN A 118 1.59 13.43 -5.09
CA ASN A 118 1.27 13.85 -3.73
C ASN A 118 2.50 14.47 -3.03
N ASN A 119 3.67 13.84 -3.12
CA ASN A 119 4.90 14.39 -2.56
C ASN A 119 5.24 15.77 -3.16
N ILE A 120 5.15 15.92 -4.49
CA ILE A 120 5.34 17.21 -5.15
C ILE A 120 4.39 18.28 -4.59
N ALA A 121 3.10 17.93 -4.40
CA ALA A 121 2.12 18.85 -3.84
C ALA A 121 2.43 19.29 -2.40
N VAL A 122 3.02 18.41 -1.59
CA VAL A 122 3.51 18.75 -0.23
C VAL A 122 4.71 19.70 -0.30
N TYR A 123 5.71 19.39 -1.14
CA TYR A 123 6.92 20.22 -1.25
C TYR A 123 6.71 21.58 -1.92
N GLN A 124 5.62 21.76 -2.67
CA GLN A 124 5.17 23.08 -3.14
C GLN A 124 4.71 24.02 -2.00
N GLY A 125 4.56 23.50 -0.77
CA GLY A 125 4.36 24.32 0.44
C GLY A 125 2.90 24.64 0.78
N ALA A 126 1.98 24.49 -0.17
CA ALA A 126 0.55 24.75 0.03
C ALA A 126 -0.24 23.58 0.66
N SER A 127 0.41 22.44 0.92
CA SER A 127 -0.26 21.20 1.34
C SER A 127 0.28 20.61 2.65
N SER A 128 0.65 21.47 3.61
CA SER A 128 1.13 21.07 4.96
C SER A 128 -0.03 20.71 5.90
N VAL A 129 -0.82 19.70 5.54
CA VAL A 129 -2.12 19.37 6.18
C VAL A 129 -2.08 18.12 7.07
N MET A 130 -0.88 17.61 7.36
CA MET A 130 -0.64 16.31 8.02
C MET A 130 -1.22 15.14 7.21
N MET A 131 -0.89 13.90 7.59
CA MET A 131 -1.42 12.70 6.92
C MET A 131 -2.95 12.65 6.93
N THR A 132 -3.59 13.21 7.97
CA THR A 132 -5.05 13.18 8.13
C THR A 132 -5.80 14.17 7.26
N SER A 133 -5.15 15.24 6.77
CA SER A 133 -5.75 16.23 5.86
C SER A 133 -7.16 16.72 6.25
N TYR A 134 -7.38 17.01 7.54
CA TYR A 134 -8.71 17.37 8.05
C TYR A 134 -9.24 18.66 7.45
N VAL A 135 -10.46 18.61 6.91
CA VAL A 135 -11.22 19.83 6.60
C VAL A 135 -11.54 20.61 7.90
N PRO A 136 -11.56 21.96 7.89
CA PRO A 136 -11.50 22.85 6.72
C PRO A 136 -10.07 23.21 6.24
N MET A 137 -9.02 22.62 6.80
CA MET A 137 -7.65 22.88 6.33
C MET A 137 -7.39 22.16 5.00
N MET A 138 -7.53 22.89 3.91
CA MET A 138 -7.41 22.34 2.56
C MET A 138 -5.97 22.29 2.07
N ALA A 139 -5.65 21.23 1.33
CA ALA A 139 -4.45 21.12 0.51
C ALA A 139 -4.73 21.47 -0.95
N ALA A 140 -3.68 21.56 -1.77
CA ALA A 140 -3.84 21.73 -3.22
C ALA A 140 -4.60 20.54 -3.85
N PRO A 141 -5.35 20.73 -4.96
CA PRO A 141 -6.06 19.63 -5.62
C PRO A 141 -5.17 18.45 -6.03
N SER A 142 -3.92 18.73 -6.42
CA SER A 142 -2.92 17.71 -6.76
C SER A 142 -2.58 16.78 -5.58
N PHE A 143 -2.68 17.27 -4.34
CA PHE A 143 -2.49 16.46 -3.14
C PHE A 143 -3.52 15.34 -3.08
N TYR A 144 -4.82 15.69 -3.16
CA TYR A 144 -5.92 14.72 -3.10
C TYR A 144 -5.95 13.82 -4.33
N LEU A 145 -5.72 14.38 -5.53
CA LEU A 145 -5.66 13.60 -6.76
C LEU A 145 -4.55 12.55 -6.71
N GLY A 146 -3.38 12.89 -6.15
CA GLY A 146 -2.29 11.94 -5.95
C GLY A 146 -2.69 10.76 -5.05
N LEU A 147 -3.38 11.03 -3.92
CA LEU A 147 -3.88 9.98 -3.03
C LEU A 147 -4.95 9.10 -3.71
N ILE A 148 -5.88 9.72 -4.46
CA ILE A 148 -6.93 9.01 -5.18
C ILE A 148 -6.32 8.09 -6.24
N LEU A 149 -5.35 8.60 -7.02
CA LEU A 149 -4.68 7.82 -8.06
C LEU A 149 -3.93 6.62 -7.45
N PHE A 150 -3.27 6.85 -6.31
CA PHE A 150 -2.60 5.80 -5.55
C PHE A 150 -3.59 4.72 -5.09
N ALA A 151 -4.71 5.12 -4.49
CA ALA A 151 -5.74 4.22 -4.00
C ALA A 151 -6.38 3.40 -5.13
N VAL A 152 -6.62 4.00 -6.30
CA VAL A 152 -7.11 3.30 -7.49
C VAL A 152 -6.10 2.24 -7.95
N GLY A 153 -4.82 2.58 -7.99
CA GLY A 153 -3.75 1.61 -8.31
C GLY A 153 -3.74 0.44 -7.33
N ALA A 154 -3.76 0.71 -6.02
CA ALA A 154 -3.82 -0.33 -4.99
C ALA A 154 -5.07 -1.22 -5.10
N LEU A 155 -6.22 -0.65 -5.45
CA LEU A 155 -7.46 -1.41 -5.66
C LEU A 155 -7.35 -2.37 -6.85
N ILE A 156 -6.79 -1.90 -7.98
CA ILE A 156 -6.54 -2.75 -9.15
C ILE A 156 -5.59 -3.90 -8.76
N ALA A 157 -4.54 -3.61 -7.98
CA ALA A 157 -3.62 -4.64 -7.50
C ALA A 157 -4.32 -5.69 -6.61
N CYS A 158 -5.24 -5.27 -5.74
CA CYS A 158 -6.09 -6.18 -4.96
C CYS A 158 -6.93 -7.10 -5.87
N PHE A 159 -7.56 -6.56 -6.91
CA PHE A 159 -8.32 -7.38 -7.86
C PHE A 159 -7.43 -8.32 -8.70
N VAL A 160 -6.21 -7.91 -9.03
CA VAL A 160 -5.22 -8.80 -9.65
C VAL A 160 -4.87 -9.96 -8.71
N PHE A 161 -4.66 -9.67 -7.42
CA PHE A 161 -4.43 -10.70 -6.41
C PHE A 161 -5.59 -11.70 -6.34
N LEU A 162 -6.83 -11.22 -6.22
CA LEU A 162 -8.03 -12.07 -6.19
C LEU A 162 -8.18 -12.89 -7.48
N GLY A 163 -7.93 -12.27 -8.64
CA GLY A 163 -7.91 -12.97 -9.93
C GLY A 163 -6.84 -14.05 -10.00
N THR A 164 -5.69 -13.85 -9.35
CA THR A 164 -4.60 -14.83 -9.28
C THR A 164 -4.99 -16.04 -8.44
N LEU A 165 -5.75 -15.85 -7.36
CA LEU A 165 -6.33 -16.96 -6.58
C LEU A 165 -7.33 -17.79 -7.42
N VAL A 166 -8.15 -17.12 -8.23
CA VAL A 166 -9.06 -17.81 -9.18
C VAL A 166 -8.27 -18.63 -10.20
N VAL A 167 -7.18 -18.07 -10.73
CA VAL A 167 -6.27 -18.80 -11.64
C VAL A 167 -5.66 -20.02 -10.94
N ALA A 168 -5.17 -19.89 -9.70
CA ALA A 168 -4.61 -21.00 -8.94
C ALA A 168 -5.63 -22.14 -8.74
N LYS A 169 -6.87 -21.79 -8.41
CA LYS A 169 -7.96 -22.76 -8.21
C LYS A 169 -8.33 -23.45 -9.53
N ARG A 170 -8.47 -22.69 -10.61
CA ARG A 170 -8.82 -23.19 -11.95
C ARG A 170 -7.73 -24.12 -12.50
N ASP A 171 -6.47 -23.72 -12.35
CA ASP A 171 -5.31 -24.46 -12.85
C ASP A 171 -4.89 -25.60 -11.88
N LYS A 172 -5.64 -25.78 -10.77
CA LYS A 172 -5.45 -26.84 -9.76
C LYS A 172 -4.03 -26.91 -9.20
N THR A 173 -3.41 -25.76 -8.97
CA THR A 173 -2.01 -25.67 -8.52
C THR A 173 -1.82 -26.00 -7.04
N TYR A 174 -2.92 -26.09 -6.28
CA TYR A 174 -2.97 -26.55 -4.90
C TYR A 174 -4.23 -27.39 -4.63
N GLN A 175 -4.24 -28.14 -3.54
CA GLN A 175 -5.35 -28.98 -3.09
C GLN A 175 -5.77 -28.56 -1.67
N GLY A 176 -7.06 -28.69 -1.36
CA GLY A 176 -7.62 -28.29 -0.07
C GLY A 176 -7.68 -26.77 0.14
N SER A 177 -7.43 -26.33 1.36
CA SER A 177 -7.36 -24.91 1.77
C SER A 177 -6.09 -24.24 1.23
N VAL A 178 -6.12 -22.91 1.12
CA VAL A 178 -4.90 -22.13 0.83
C VAL A 178 -3.94 -22.17 2.03
N PRO A 179 -2.62 -22.04 1.83
CA PRO A 179 -1.66 -21.94 2.94
C PRO A 179 -1.99 -20.80 3.90
N LEU A 180 -1.67 -20.94 5.19
CA LEU A 180 -1.93 -19.92 6.22
C LEU A 180 -1.49 -18.50 5.82
N VAL A 181 -0.31 -18.39 5.20
CA VAL A 181 0.25 -17.10 4.74
C VAL A 181 -0.61 -16.49 3.62
N THR A 182 -1.08 -17.32 2.69
CA THR A 182 -2.00 -16.88 1.63
C THR A 182 -3.38 -16.54 2.21
N PHE A 183 -3.86 -17.27 3.22
CA PHE A 183 -5.10 -16.94 3.92
C PHE A 183 -5.01 -15.57 4.59
N GLY A 184 -3.93 -15.28 5.31
CA GLY A 184 -3.75 -13.97 5.92
C GLY A 184 -3.60 -12.84 4.89
N ALA A 185 -3.00 -13.10 3.72
CA ALA A 185 -3.01 -12.17 2.59
C ALA A 185 -4.41 -11.94 2.00
N ILE A 186 -5.29 -12.96 1.98
CA ILE A 186 -6.71 -12.80 1.60
C ILE A 186 -7.41 -11.87 2.60
N THR A 187 -7.22 -12.10 3.90
CA THR A 187 -7.76 -11.25 4.96
C THR A 187 -7.29 -9.79 4.80
N ALA A 188 -5.99 -9.58 4.59
CA ALA A 188 -5.44 -8.25 4.33
C ALA A 188 -6.08 -7.61 3.09
N CYS A 189 -6.23 -8.35 1.99
CA CYS A 189 -6.87 -7.85 0.77
C CYS A 189 -8.34 -7.46 0.97
N ILE A 190 -9.11 -8.23 1.74
CA ILE A 190 -10.52 -7.91 2.03
C ILE A 190 -10.61 -6.60 2.82
N ILE A 191 -9.77 -6.46 3.85
CA ILE A 191 -9.69 -5.23 4.64
C ILE A 191 -9.26 -4.07 3.74
N ALA A 192 -8.28 -4.26 2.86
CA ALA A 192 -7.80 -3.23 1.93
C ALA A 192 -8.89 -2.70 1.00
N VAL A 193 -9.74 -3.57 0.46
CA VAL A 193 -10.88 -3.14 -0.37
C VAL A 193 -11.86 -2.29 0.43
N PHE A 194 -12.18 -2.69 1.67
CA PHE A 194 -13.02 -1.90 2.57
C PHE A 194 -12.37 -0.54 2.90
N THR A 195 -11.09 -0.54 3.24
CA THR A 195 -10.29 0.66 3.53
C THR A 195 -10.36 1.62 2.35
N ILE A 196 -10.02 1.17 1.14
CA ILE A 196 -10.03 2.00 -0.07
C ILE A 196 -11.43 2.55 -0.36
N ALA A 197 -12.48 1.74 -0.22
CA ALA A 197 -13.86 2.20 -0.40
C ALA A 197 -14.22 3.31 0.60
N SER A 198 -13.87 3.13 1.88
CA SER A 198 -14.07 4.17 2.90
C SER A 198 -13.27 5.44 2.60
N GLY A 199 -12.03 5.29 2.13
CA GLY A 199 -11.19 6.42 1.70
C GLY A 199 -11.81 7.17 0.52
N ALA A 200 -12.34 6.46 -0.47
CA ALA A 200 -13.00 7.06 -1.63
C ALA A 200 -14.23 7.89 -1.24
N ILE A 201 -15.05 7.38 -0.30
CA ILE A 201 -16.25 8.09 0.19
C ILE A 201 -15.89 9.47 0.74
N ILE A 202 -14.70 9.65 1.32
CA ILE A 202 -14.31 10.95 1.89
C ILE A 202 -13.35 11.77 1.02
N LEU A 203 -12.34 11.14 0.41
CA LEU A 203 -11.34 11.83 -0.41
C LEU A 203 -11.92 12.40 -1.71
N ILE A 204 -12.92 11.74 -2.32
CA ILE A 204 -13.54 12.26 -3.54
C ILE A 204 -14.29 13.58 -3.24
N PRO A 205 -15.20 13.66 -2.25
CA PRO A 205 -15.79 14.94 -1.85
C PRO A 205 -14.76 15.99 -1.47
N THR A 206 -13.70 15.64 -0.74
CA THR A 206 -12.65 16.61 -0.37
C THR A 206 -11.88 17.11 -1.58
N TYR A 207 -11.62 16.26 -2.57
CA TYR A 207 -11.07 16.70 -3.85
C TYR A 207 -12.02 17.65 -4.58
N LEU A 208 -13.32 17.32 -4.66
CA LEU A 208 -14.33 18.20 -5.28
C LEU A 208 -14.43 19.56 -4.58
N LEU A 209 -14.30 19.58 -3.24
CA LEU A 209 -14.22 20.81 -2.46
C LEU A 209 -12.96 21.61 -2.81
N SER A 210 -11.80 20.94 -2.95
CA SER A 210 -10.53 21.59 -3.28
C SER A 210 -10.51 22.28 -4.65
N VAL A 211 -11.33 21.82 -5.59
CA VAL A 211 -11.49 22.42 -6.93
C VAL A 211 -12.70 23.36 -7.04
N GLY A 212 -13.44 23.57 -5.95
CA GLY A 212 -14.60 24.48 -5.91
C GLY A 212 -15.87 23.95 -6.55
N LEU A 213 -16.01 22.62 -6.71
CA LEU A 213 -17.24 22.00 -7.26
C LEU A 213 -18.33 21.77 -6.21
N ILE A 214 -17.97 21.77 -4.92
CA ILE A 214 -18.92 21.71 -3.81
C ILE A 214 -18.51 22.73 -2.74
N ASP A 215 -19.48 23.23 -1.98
CA ASP A 215 -19.25 24.34 -1.04
C ASP A 215 -18.80 23.89 0.34
N ARG A 216 -19.09 22.64 0.73
CA ARG A 216 -18.81 22.13 2.07
C ARG A 216 -18.65 20.62 2.12
N VAL A 217 -17.73 20.19 2.98
CA VAL A 217 -17.65 18.84 3.53
C VAL A 217 -17.76 18.99 5.05
N ASP A 218 -18.70 18.28 5.67
CA ASP A 218 -18.86 18.35 7.13
C ASP A 218 -17.62 17.78 7.84
N PRO A 219 -16.94 18.56 8.72
CA PRO A 219 -15.71 18.10 9.36
C PRO A 219 -15.88 16.87 10.27
N LEU A 220 -17.05 16.70 10.91
CA LEU A 220 -17.31 15.53 11.75
C LEU A 220 -17.55 14.29 10.91
N VAL A 221 -18.27 14.42 9.79
CA VAL A 221 -18.42 13.34 8.81
C VAL A 221 -17.06 12.97 8.25
N TYR A 222 -16.24 13.96 7.87
CA TYR A 222 -14.87 13.71 7.40
C TYR A 222 -14.08 12.92 8.41
N ARG A 223 -14.01 13.39 9.65
CA ARG A 223 -13.23 12.71 10.70
C ARG A 223 -13.71 11.28 10.92
N THR A 224 -15.02 11.06 10.96
CA THR A 224 -15.61 9.75 11.22
C THR A 224 -15.25 8.75 10.11
N ILE A 225 -15.44 9.13 8.84
CA ILE A 225 -15.16 8.26 7.69
C ILE A 225 -13.64 8.10 7.49
N TRP A 226 -12.87 9.17 7.71
CA TRP A 226 -11.41 9.12 7.65
C TRP A 226 -10.84 8.10 8.63
N TRP A 227 -11.40 7.95 9.83
CA TRP A 227 -10.94 6.93 10.77
C TRP A 227 -11.48 5.53 10.49
N ALA A 228 -12.62 5.38 9.81
CA ALA A 228 -12.99 4.08 9.25
C ALA A 228 -11.94 3.61 8.23
N PHE A 229 -11.44 4.51 7.38
CA PHE A 229 -10.28 4.29 6.52
C PHE A 229 -8.98 4.06 7.33
N GLY A 230 -8.61 4.97 8.21
CA GLY A 230 -7.33 4.96 8.91
C GLY A 230 -7.17 3.83 9.93
N HIS A 231 -8.24 3.41 10.61
CA HIS A 231 -8.15 2.27 11.53
C HIS A 231 -8.09 0.95 10.76
N SER A 232 -8.90 0.79 9.72
CA SER A 232 -8.88 -0.42 8.90
C SER A 232 -7.55 -0.59 8.15
N SER A 233 -6.91 0.51 7.71
CA SER A 233 -5.59 0.44 7.07
C SER A 233 -4.52 -0.18 7.99
N GLN A 234 -4.55 0.14 9.29
CA GLN A 234 -3.66 -0.50 10.27
C GLN A 234 -3.94 -1.99 10.43
N GLN A 235 -5.19 -2.44 10.25
CA GLN A 235 -5.53 -3.85 10.33
C GLN A 235 -5.03 -4.65 9.10
N ILE A 236 -4.88 -4.00 7.93
CA ILE A 236 -4.18 -4.59 6.77
C ILE A 236 -2.74 -4.94 7.18
N ASN A 237 -2.04 -3.97 7.78
CA ASN A 237 -0.65 -4.13 8.23
C ASN A 237 -0.53 -5.27 9.23
N VAL A 238 -1.43 -5.35 10.21
CA VAL A 238 -1.41 -6.40 11.24
C VAL A 238 -1.62 -7.77 10.60
N ALA A 239 -2.59 -7.91 9.69
CA ALA A 239 -2.84 -9.17 8.99
C ALA A 239 -1.64 -9.60 8.14
N ALA A 240 -1.05 -8.68 7.39
CA ALA A 240 0.15 -8.93 6.58
C ALA A 240 1.35 -9.31 7.46
N HIS A 241 1.60 -8.57 8.54
CA HIS A 241 2.72 -8.79 9.45
C HIS A 241 2.65 -10.15 10.14
N LEU A 242 1.48 -10.52 10.67
CA LEU A 242 1.28 -11.86 11.24
C LEU A 242 1.57 -12.95 10.20
N SER A 243 1.05 -12.80 8.98
CA SER A 243 1.28 -13.74 7.88
C SER A 243 2.76 -13.88 7.54
N ILE A 244 3.49 -12.77 7.51
CA ILE A 244 4.94 -12.75 7.23
C ILE A 244 5.72 -13.44 8.34
N TRP A 245 5.38 -13.25 9.62
CA TRP A 245 6.05 -13.96 10.71
C TRP A 245 5.89 -15.48 10.60
N TYR A 246 4.67 -15.95 10.27
CA TYR A 246 4.45 -17.37 9.98
C TYR A 246 5.25 -17.83 8.75
N ALA A 247 5.31 -17.02 7.69
CA ALA A 247 6.10 -17.33 6.51
C ALA A 247 7.59 -17.45 6.82
N VAL A 248 8.15 -16.52 7.60
CA VAL A 248 9.55 -16.53 8.03
C VAL A 248 9.83 -17.79 8.85
N ALA A 249 8.98 -18.12 9.82
CA ALA A 249 9.16 -19.33 10.63
C ALA A 249 9.14 -20.61 9.78
N ALA A 250 8.21 -20.70 8.82
CA ALA A 250 8.11 -21.84 7.91
C ALA A 250 9.31 -21.95 6.96
N ILE A 251 9.76 -20.84 6.37
CA ILE A 251 10.86 -20.82 5.39
C ILE A 251 12.22 -21.03 6.07
N ALA A 252 12.46 -20.40 7.22
CA ALA A 252 13.75 -20.45 7.90
C ALA A 252 13.95 -21.73 8.72
N PHE A 253 12.89 -22.24 9.36
CA PHE A 253 12.98 -23.34 10.33
C PHE A 253 12.17 -24.58 9.93
N GLY A 254 11.43 -24.54 8.81
CA GLY A 254 10.52 -25.64 8.44
C GLY A 254 9.33 -25.80 9.40
N ALA A 255 9.02 -24.76 10.18
CA ALA A 255 7.93 -24.78 11.14
C ALA A 255 6.57 -24.97 10.45
N LYS A 256 5.66 -25.72 11.09
CA LYS A 256 4.28 -25.92 10.63
C LYS A 256 3.32 -25.45 11.71
N PRO A 257 2.21 -24.79 11.35
CA PRO A 257 1.19 -24.41 12.33
C PRO A 257 0.59 -25.66 12.98
N MET A 258 0.25 -25.58 14.27
CA MET A 258 -0.34 -26.71 15.01
C MET A 258 -1.79 -27.00 14.58
N SER A 259 -2.48 -26.00 14.00
CA SER A 259 -3.82 -26.12 13.43
C SER A 259 -3.90 -25.32 12.13
N GLU A 260 -4.36 -25.95 11.05
CA GLU A 260 -4.61 -25.36 9.72
C GLU A 260 -6.04 -25.63 9.26
#